data_AF-A0A1V6K345-F1
#
_entry.id   AF-A0A1V6K345-F1
#
_cell.length_a   1.000
_cell.length_b   1.000
_cell.length_c   1.000
_cell.angle_alpha   90.00
_cell.angle_beta   90.00
_cell.angle_gamma   90.00
#
_symmetry.space_group_name_H-M   'P 1'
#
loop_
_entity.id
_entity.type
_entity.pdbx_description
1 polymer ?
#
loop_
_entity_poly.entity_id
_entity_poly.type
_entity_poly.pdbx_seq_one_letter_code
_entity_poly.pdbx_strand_id
1 'polypeptide(L)'
;MKALLLTLMASVAAAGVAVLPLVSYSSGSGLLYGAILHAGPEGVEGPEISVMAYGTARGGQYESFGVRIPVGGGAWFASACHEQLLNHDFFGWGNWGAPDESLEYDRESDVISIGHTRTFGPFEARAGAEARHSSVFDREEGDLWGSLPDRPITNGWTAGPSV
;
A
#
# COMPACT_ATOMS: atom_id res chain seq x y z
N MET A 1 9.51 19.65 25.32
CA MET A 1 9.16 18.59 24.33
C MET A 1 7.66 18.35 24.18
N LYS A 2 6.90 18.06 25.25
CA LYS A 2 5.44 17.83 25.14
C LYS A 2 4.65 19.00 24.53
N ALA A 3 4.95 20.24 24.96
CA ALA A 3 4.29 21.44 24.42
C ALA A 3 4.57 21.65 22.92
N LEU A 4 5.81 21.44 22.46
CA LEU A 4 6.20 21.61 21.05
C LEU A 4 5.47 20.61 20.14
N LEU A 5 5.32 19.36 20.58
CA LEU A 5 4.60 18.32 19.83
C LEU A 5 3.10 18.65 19.71
N LEU A 6 2.49 19.13 20.80
CA LEU A 6 1.10 19.60 20.83
C LEU A 6 0.89 20.84 19.93
N THR A 7 1.82 21.80 19.95
CA THR A 7 1.75 22.98 19.08
C THR A 7 1.92 22.61 17.61
N LEU A 8 2.81 21.65 17.29
CA LEU A 8 3.00 21.17 15.92
C LEU A 8 1.73 20.45 15.42
N MET A 9 1.19 19.51 16.21
CA MET A 9 -0.05 18.80 15.87
C MET A 9 -1.25 19.75 15.70
N ALA A 10 -1.36 20.78 16.55
CA ALA A 10 -2.41 21.80 16.46
C ALA A 10 -2.24 22.73 15.24
N SER A 11 -1.00 23.07 14.87
CA SER A 11 -0.71 23.88 13.68
C SER A 11 -0.94 23.14 12.36
N VAL A 12 -0.73 21.82 12.37
CA VAL A 12 -0.99 20.91 11.25
C VAL A 12 -2.50 20.76 11.05
N ALA A 13 -3.26 20.56 12.14
CA ALA A 13 -4.72 20.53 12.09
C ALA A 13 -5.31 21.85 11.55
N ALA A 14 -4.82 23.01 12.00
CA ALA A 14 -5.30 24.32 11.51
C ALA A 14 -4.99 24.60 10.03
N ALA A 15 -4.14 23.80 9.38
CA ALA A 15 -3.80 23.92 7.96
C ALA A 15 -4.62 22.95 7.06
N GLY A 16 -5.65 22.28 7.61
CA GLY A 16 -6.38 21.22 6.90
C GLY A 16 -5.54 19.96 6.69
N VAL A 17 -4.50 19.78 7.50
CA VAL A 17 -3.62 18.61 7.47
C VAL A 17 -3.88 17.77 8.71
N ALA A 18 -4.23 16.51 8.51
CA ALA A 18 -4.33 15.51 9.56
C ALA A 18 -3.11 14.60 9.50
N VAL A 19 -2.44 14.41 10.63
CA VAL A 19 -1.39 13.40 10.78
C VAL A 19 -1.87 12.37 11.80
N LEU A 20 -2.03 11.13 11.33
CA LEU A 20 -2.56 10.01 12.09
C LEU A 20 -1.45 8.98 12.29
N PRO A 21 -0.93 8.78 13.51
CA PRO A 21 0.01 7.70 13.76
C PRO A 21 -0.69 6.35 13.59
N LEU A 22 0.03 5.38 13.00
CA LEU A 22 -0.40 3.99 12.88
C LEU A 22 0.44 3.15 13.82
N VAL A 23 -0.23 2.46 14.74
CA VAL A 23 0.37 1.41 15.56
C VAL A 23 -0.62 0.27 15.63
N SER A 24 -0.23 -0.90 15.14
CA SER A 24 -1.07 -2.09 15.15
C SER A 24 -0.20 -3.33 15.33
N TYR A 25 -0.82 -4.46 15.63
CA TYR A 25 -0.14 -5.75 15.74
C TYR A 25 -0.89 -6.80 14.94
N SER A 26 -0.16 -7.60 14.17
CA SER A 26 -0.67 -8.81 13.52
C SER A 26 0.27 -9.98 13.81
N SER A 27 -0.29 -11.19 13.92
CA SER A 27 0.50 -12.40 14.15
C SER A 27 1.43 -12.71 12.97
N GLY A 28 1.06 -12.32 11.74
CA GLY A 28 1.85 -12.55 10.54
C GLY A 28 2.97 -11.54 10.32
N SER A 29 2.73 -10.27 10.65
CA SER A 29 3.65 -9.15 10.36
C SER A 29 4.36 -8.60 11.59
N GLY A 30 3.94 -9.01 12.79
CA GLY A 30 4.40 -8.44 14.05
C GLY A 30 3.82 -7.05 14.30
N LEU A 31 4.61 -6.19 14.94
CA LEU A 31 4.24 -4.79 15.19
C LEU A 31 4.30 -4.00 13.88
N LEU A 32 3.21 -3.30 13.55
CA LEU A 32 3.09 -2.31 12.49
C LEU A 32 3.26 -0.93 13.10
N TYR A 33 4.10 -0.09 12.51
CA TYR A 33 4.34 1.28 12.94
C TYR A 33 4.45 2.22 11.74
N GLY A 34 3.81 3.38 11.81
CA GLY A 34 3.81 4.31 10.70
C GLY A 34 2.98 5.56 10.94
N ALA A 35 2.65 6.25 9.86
CA ALA A 35 1.75 7.38 9.90
C ALA A 35 1.03 7.55 8.56
N ILE A 36 -0.14 8.19 8.64
CA ILE A 36 -0.87 8.73 7.51
C ILE A 36 -0.82 10.25 7.63
N LEU A 37 -0.42 10.92 6.58
CA LEU A 37 -0.65 12.34 6.39
C LEU A 37 -1.79 12.49 5.39
N HIS A 38 -2.83 13.22 5.77
CA HIS A 38 -3.93 13.59 4.89
C HIS A 38 -4.01 15.10 4.86
N ALA A 39 -4.17 15.68 3.68
CA ALA A 39 -4.34 17.11 3.49
C ALA A 39 -5.55 17.35 2.58
N GLY A 40 -6.48 18.18 3.04
CA GLY A 40 -7.69 18.51 2.29
C GLY A 40 -8.30 19.81 2.82
N PRO A 41 -9.14 20.48 2.03
CA PRO A 41 -9.80 21.69 2.47
C PRO A 41 -10.84 21.36 3.56
N GLU A 42 -10.80 22.08 4.69
CA GLU A 42 -11.78 21.89 5.75
C GLU A 42 -13.14 22.46 5.35
N GLY A 43 -14.20 21.66 5.50
CA GLY A 43 -15.59 22.12 5.39
C GLY A 43 -16.10 22.39 3.97
N VAL A 44 -15.33 22.08 2.92
CA VAL A 44 -15.77 22.18 1.51
C VAL A 44 -15.29 20.98 0.71
N GLU A 45 -16.04 20.57 -0.31
CA GLU A 45 -15.56 19.57 -1.27
C GLU A 45 -14.41 20.16 -2.10
N GLY A 46 -13.24 19.51 -2.08
CA GLY A 46 -12.11 19.88 -2.90
C GLY A 46 -11.03 18.80 -2.95
N PRO A 47 -9.93 19.03 -3.68
CA PRO A 47 -8.88 18.04 -3.85
C PRO A 47 -8.25 17.64 -2.50
N GLU A 48 -8.04 16.35 -2.33
CA GLU A 48 -7.42 15.74 -1.16
C GLU A 48 -6.13 15.03 -1.58
N ILE A 49 -5.14 15.06 -0.69
CA ILE A 49 -3.88 14.35 -0.83
C ILE A 49 -3.71 13.46 0.40
N SER A 50 -3.27 12.23 0.20
CA SER A 50 -2.93 11.30 1.27
C SER A 50 -1.55 10.70 1.04
N VAL A 51 -0.73 10.68 2.07
CA VAL A 51 0.54 9.96 2.12
C VAL A 51 0.47 8.98 3.26
N MET A 52 0.87 7.74 3.05
CA MET A 52 1.00 6.74 4.09
C MET A 52 2.40 6.16 4.03
N ALA A 53 3.02 5.96 5.18
CA ALA A 53 4.22 5.16 5.29
C ALA A 53 4.12 4.31 6.55
N TYR A 54 4.37 3.01 6.44
CA TYR A 54 4.47 2.13 7.60
C TYR A 54 5.50 1.03 7.38
N GLY A 55 6.07 0.56 8.49
CA GLY A 55 6.95 -0.60 8.55
C GLY A 55 6.37 -1.69 9.45
N THR A 56 6.91 -2.90 9.29
CA THR A 56 6.61 -4.05 10.13
C THR A 56 7.87 -4.51 10.87
N ALA A 57 7.71 -5.05 12.07
CA ALA A 57 8.82 -5.61 12.84
C ALA A 57 9.54 -6.78 12.15
N ARG A 58 8.91 -7.39 11.14
CA ARG A 58 9.48 -8.46 10.31
C ARG A 58 10.15 -7.95 9.03
N GLY A 59 10.35 -6.63 8.89
CA GLY A 59 11.12 -6.04 7.80
C GLY A 59 10.30 -5.59 6.59
N GLY A 60 8.97 -5.67 6.64
CA GLY A 60 8.13 -5.12 5.58
C GLY A 60 8.08 -3.59 5.64
N GLN A 61 8.10 -2.93 4.49
CA GLN A 61 7.93 -1.48 4.33
C GLN A 61 6.88 -1.19 3.29
N TYR A 62 6.07 -0.17 3.54
CA TYR A 62 5.02 0.26 2.64
C TYR A 62 4.94 1.77 2.63
N GLU A 63 4.91 2.34 1.43
CA GLU A 63 4.78 3.77 1.20
C GLU A 63 3.72 4.00 0.13
N SER A 64 2.80 4.93 0.34
CA SER A 64 1.85 5.31 -0.68
C SER A 64 1.60 6.81 -0.72
N PHE A 65 1.32 7.28 -1.92
CA PHE A 65 0.86 8.62 -2.22
C PHE A 65 -0.44 8.51 -3.00
N GLY A 66 -1.44 9.30 -2.63
CA GLY A 66 -2.76 9.30 -3.24
C GLY A 66 -3.28 10.72 -3.41
N VAL A 67 -4.03 10.93 -4.48
CA VAL A 67 -4.78 12.17 -4.73
C VAL A 67 -6.22 11.79 -5.05
N ARG A 68 -7.17 12.54 -4.49
CA ARG A 68 -8.59 12.44 -4.80
C ARG A 68 -9.12 13.80 -5.21
N ILE A 69 -9.84 13.87 -6.31
CA ILE A 69 -10.42 15.11 -6.84
C ILE A 69 -11.94 14.91 -6.97
N PRO A 70 -12.75 15.48 -6.07
CA PRO A 70 -14.21 15.44 -6.16
C PRO A 70 -14.70 16.12 -7.44
N VAL A 71 -15.58 15.44 -8.19
CA VAL A 71 -16.22 15.98 -9.40
C VAL A 71 -17.61 15.38 -9.56
N GLY A 72 -18.65 16.21 -9.57
CA GLY A 72 -19.99 15.86 -10.06
C GLY A 72 -20.62 14.60 -9.44
N GLY A 73 -20.75 14.56 -8.11
CA GLY A 73 -21.33 13.41 -7.39
C GLY A 73 -20.41 12.18 -7.33
N GLY A 74 -19.12 12.36 -7.61
CA GLY A 74 -18.10 11.34 -7.59
C GLY A 74 -16.72 11.94 -7.33
N ALA A 75 -15.67 11.17 -7.59
CA ALA A 75 -14.30 11.64 -7.50
C ALA A 75 -13.37 10.82 -8.41
N TRP A 76 -12.43 11.50 -9.05
CA TRP A 76 -11.24 10.86 -9.61
C TRP A 76 -10.25 10.56 -8.48
N PHE A 77 -9.57 9.43 -8.58
CA PHE A 77 -8.47 9.09 -7.70
C PHE A 77 -7.28 8.61 -8.52
N ALA A 78 -6.09 8.89 -8.02
CA ALA A 78 -4.85 8.29 -8.48
C ALA A 78 -3.96 7.99 -7.28
N SER A 79 -3.20 6.91 -7.33
CA SER A 79 -2.26 6.52 -6.29
C SER A 79 -1.01 5.90 -6.86
N ALA A 80 0.10 6.10 -6.17
CA ALA A 80 1.34 5.37 -6.35
C ALA A 80 1.70 4.74 -5.00
N CYS A 81 2.19 3.51 -5.04
CA CYS A 81 2.53 2.73 -3.86
C CYS A 81 3.83 1.99 -4.12
N HIS A 82 4.70 1.97 -3.13
CA HIS A 82 5.87 1.13 -3.08
C HIS A 82 5.74 0.20 -1.88
N GLU A 83 6.03 -1.08 -2.08
CA GLU A 83 6.03 -2.09 -1.05
C GLU A 83 7.31 -2.92 -1.13
N GLN A 84 7.97 -3.11 0.01
CA GLN A 84 9.05 -4.04 0.20
C GLN A 84 8.63 -5.09 1.24
N LEU A 85 8.76 -6.36 0.91
CA LEU A 85 8.54 -7.48 1.83
C LEU A 85 9.81 -8.30 1.90
N LEU A 86 10.30 -8.53 3.12
CA LEU A 86 11.49 -9.30 3.39
C LEU A 86 11.13 -10.63 4.09
N ASN A 87 11.87 -11.70 3.78
CA ASN A 87 11.73 -13.04 4.34
C ASN A 87 10.28 -13.56 4.25
N HIS A 88 9.67 -13.45 3.08
CA HIS A 88 8.30 -13.91 2.89
C HIS A 88 8.27 -15.38 2.46
N ASP A 89 7.43 -16.17 3.12
CA ASP A 89 7.17 -17.56 2.71
C ASP A 89 6.38 -17.66 1.39
N PHE A 90 6.94 -18.38 0.43
CA PHE A 90 6.29 -18.83 -0.79
C PHE A 90 5.87 -20.29 -0.67
N PHE A 91 4.57 -20.55 -0.76
CA PHE A 91 3.99 -21.89 -0.64
C PHE A 91 3.70 -22.55 -2.01
N GLY A 92 3.97 -21.90 -3.15
CA GLY A 92 3.52 -22.43 -4.44
C GLY A 92 1.99 -22.43 -4.62
N TRP A 93 1.53 -22.78 -5.83
CA TRP A 93 0.09 -22.85 -6.13
C TRP A 93 -0.50 -24.15 -5.56
N GLY A 94 -1.50 -24.02 -4.67
CA GLY A 94 -2.25 -25.17 -4.13
C GLY A 94 -1.79 -25.69 -2.77
N ASN A 95 -0.72 -25.15 -2.18
CA ASN A 95 -0.14 -25.63 -0.92
C ASN A 95 -0.23 -24.64 0.24
N TRP A 96 -1.23 -23.76 0.22
CA TRP A 96 -1.38 -22.68 1.19
C TRP A 96 -1.47 -23.22 2.63
N GLY A 97 -0.36 -23.17 3.36
CA GLY A 97 -0.31 -23.38 4.80
C GLY A 97 0.34 -24.68 5.30
N ALA A 98 1.05 -25.44 4.46
CA ALA A 98 1.95 -26.50 4.93
C ALA A 98 3.33 -25.87 5.28
N PRO A 99 3.68 -25.70 6.57
CA PRO A 99 4.93 -25.04 6.99
C PRO A 99 6.20 -25.83 6.60
N ASP A 100 6.04 -27.09 6.19
CA ASP A 100 7.15 -27.98 5.84
C ASP A 100 7.56 -27.83 4.36
N GLU A 101 6.84 -27.02 3.57
CA GLU A 101 7.00 -26.88 2.11
C GLU A 101 6.90 -25.40 1.66
N SER A 102 7.52 -24.49 2.41
CA SER A 102 7.71 -23.09 1.99
C SER A 102 9.15 -22.81 1.59
N LEU A 103 9.34 -21.86 0.67
CA LEU A 103 10.63 -21.26 0.36
C LEU A 103 10.59 -19.77 0.65
N GLU A 104 11.67 -19.21 1.19
CA GLU A 104 11.74 -17.78 1.47
C GLU A 104 12.10 -16.97 0.21
N TYR A 105 11.56 -15.75 0.12
CA TYR A 105 11.94 -14.75 -0.88
C TYR A 105 11.73 -13.33 -0.39
N ASP A 106 12.47 -12.41 -1.02
CA ASP A 106 12.25 -10.98 -0.88
C ASP A 106 11.55 -10.43 -2.12
N ARG A 107 10.70 -9.41 -1.90
CA ARG A 107 9.94 -8.76 -2.96
C ARG A 107 9.91 -7.26 -2.79
N GLU A 108 10.11 -6.56 -3.90
CA GLU A 108 9.73 -5.16 -4.07
C GLU A 108 8.61 -5.05 -5.09
N SER A 109 7.69 -4.12 -4.88
CA SER A 109 6.60 -3.86 -5.82
C SER A 109 6.21 -2.40 -5.85
N ASP A 110 6.08 -1.87 -7.06
CA ASP A 110 5.57 -0.54 -7.32
C ASP A 110 4.22 -0.66 -8.01
N VAL A 111 3.20 -0.03 -7.43
CA VAL A 111 1.83 -0.07 -7.92
C VAL A 111 1.37 1.34 -8.22
N ILE A 112 0.86 1.57 -9.43
CA ILE A 112 0.20 2.82 -9.81
C ILE A 112 -1.24 2.49 -10.18
N SER A 113 -2.18 3.22 -9.60
CA SER A 113 -3.61 3.02 -9.82
C SER A 113 -4.27 4.35 -10.17
N ILE A 114 -5.25 4.32 -11.07
CA ILE A 114 -6.09 5.46 -11.42
C ILE A 114 -7.52 4.98 -11.58
N GLY A 115 -8.49 5.80 -11.18
CA GLY A 115 -9.88 5.50 -11.45
C GLY A 115 -10.84 6.58 -11.00
N HIS A 116 -12.11 6.23 -11.06
CA HIS A 116 -13.21 7.11 -10.76
C HIS A 116 -14.24 6.39 -9.88
N THR A 117 -14.71 7.11 -8.87
CA THR A 117 -15.83 6.73 -8.02
C THR A 117 -17.04 7.58 -8.40
N ARG A 118 -18.22 6.99 -8.54
CA ARG A 118 -19.46 7.70 -8.81
C ARG A 118 -20.55 7.27 -7.85
N THR A 119 -21.22 8.24 -7.26
CA THR A 119 -22.31 8.02 -6.31
C THR A 119 -23.65 8.16 -7.02
N PHE A 120 -24.58 7.24 -6.75
CA PHE A 120 -25.93 7.21 -7.28
C PHE A 120 -26.91 6.97 -6.11
N GLY A 121 -27.29 8.03 -5.41
CA GLY A 121 -28.08 7.92 -4.18
C GLY A 121 -27.29 7.20 -3.07
N PRO A 122 -27.78 6.07 -2.52
CA PRO A 122 -27.04 5.32 -1.49
C PRO A 122 -25.96 4.38 -2.05
N PHE A 123 -25.81 4.29 -3.37
CA PHE A 123 -24.88 3.37 -4.02
C PHE A 123 -23.62 4.10 -4.50
N GLU A 124 -22.47 3.44 -4.39
CA GLU A 124 -21.21 3.89 -4.98
C GLU A 124 -20.72 2.84 -5.98
N ALA A 125 -20.30 3.29 -7.16
CA ALA A 125 -19.64 2.46 -8.15
C ALA A 125 -18.23 2.98 -8.38
N ARG A 126 -17.27 2.05 -8.47
CA ARG A 126 -15.85 2.34 -8.73
C ARG A 126 -15.40 1.61 -9.97
N ALA A 127 -14.58 2.29 -10.77
CA ALA A 127 -13.89 1.69 -11.91
C ALA A 127 -12.52 2.35 -12.08
N GLY A 128 -11.52 1.56 -12.45
CA GLY A 128 -10.16 2.06 -12.66
C GLY A 128 -9.27 1.03 -13.34
N ALA A 129 -7.98 1.35 -13.35
CA ALA A 129 -6.92 0.47 -13.78
C ALA A 129 -5.73 0.56 -12.83
N GLU A 130 -5.01 -0.54 -12.72
CA GLU A 130 -3.77 -0.65 -11.97
C GLU A 130 -2.67 -1.19 -12.89
N ALA A 131 -1.46 -0.68 -12.71
CA ALA A 131 -0.24 -1.27 -13.22
C ALA A 131 0.71 -1.53 -12.05
N ARG A 132 1.31 -2.71 -12.03
CA ARG A 132 2.25 -3.15 -11.01
C ARG A 132 3.54 -3.62 -11.66
N HIS A 133 4.65 -3.09 -11.18
CA HIS A 133 5.96 -3.69 -11.34
C HIS A 133 6.28 -4.48 -10.07
N SER A 134 6.79 -5.69 -10.21
CA SER A 134 7.26 -6.49 -9.09
C SER A 134 8.64 -7.06 -9.40
N SER A 135 9.52 -6.99 -8.41
CA SER A 135 10.85 -7.57 -8.39
C SER A 135 10.91 -8.59 -7.26
N VAL A 136 11.29 -9.82 -7.59
CA VAL A 136 11.56 -10.89 -6.62
C VAL A 136 13.05 -11.18 -6.66
N PHE A 137 13.67 -11.23 -5.49
CA PHE A 137 15.09 -11.46 -5.30
C PHE A 137 15.34 -12.31 -4.03
N ASP A 138 16.60 -12.69 -3.80
CA ASP A 138 17.05 -13.47 -2.64
C ASP A 138 16.17 -14.69 -2.33
N ARG A 139 15.85 -15.44 -3.40
CA ARG A 139 15.04 -16.66 -3.34
C ARG A 139 15.85 -17.82 -2.79
N GLU A 140 15.28 -18.55 -1.84
CA GLU A 140 15.82 -19.83 -1.39
C GLU A 140 15.80 -20.86 -2.54
N GLU A 141 16.84 -21.68 -2.70
CA GLU A 141 16.86 -22.70 -3.76
C GLU A 141 15.77 -23.77 -3.51
N GLY A 142 14.98 -24.11 -4.53
CA GLY A 142 14.01 -25.20 -4.43
C GLY A 142 13.04 -25.33 -5.59
N ASP A 143 12.38 -26.49 -5.65
CA ASP A 143 11.55 -26.89 -6.79
C ASP A 143 10.28 -26.05 -6.98
N LEU A 144 9.82 -25.35 -5.92
CA LEU A 144 8.63 -24.48 -6.00
C LEU A 144 8.82 -23.32 -6.99
N TRP A 145 10.06 -22.94 -7.29
CA TRP A 145 10.37 -21.89 -8.26
C TRP A 145 10.26 -22.34 -9.71
N GLY A 146 9.99 -23.61 -10.02
CA GLY A 146 10.02 -24.17 -11.38
C GLY A 146 9.09 -23.50 -12.40
N SER A 147 8.15 -22.66 -11.94
CA SER A 147 7.26 -21.83 -12.78
C SER A 147 7.81 -20.43 -13.10
N LEU A 148 8.89 -20.02 -12.43
CA LEU A 148 9.53 -18.71 -12.57
C LEU A 148 10.87 -18.85 -13.30
N PRO A 149 11.32 -17.79 -14.00
CA PRO A 149 12.62 -17.80 -14.65
C PRO A 149 13.76 -18.14 -13.68
N ASP A 150 14.68 -18.99 -14.12
CA ASP A 150 15.90 -19.33 -13.39
C ASP A 150 16.93 -18.18 -13.49
N ARG A 151 16.64 -17.09 -12.78
CA ARG A 151 17.46 -15.87 -12.72
C ARG A 151 17.52 -15.35 -11.28
N PRO A 152 18.64 -14.77 -10.82
CA PRO A 152 18.78 -14.28 -9.45
C PRO A 152 17.78 -13.17 -9.09
N ILE A 153 17.31 -12.42 -10.08
CA ILE A 153 16.23 -11.44 -9.93
C ILE A 153 15.17 -11.71 -11.00
N THR A 154 13.92 -11.80 -10.59
CA THR A 154 12.77 -11.91 -11.50
C THR A 154 11.94 -10.64 -11.41
N ASN A 155 11.83 -9.92 -12.53
CA ASN A 155 11.02 -8.71 -12.66
C ASN A 155 9.83 -8.96 -13.57
N GLY A 156 8.68 -8.37 -13.25
CA GLY A 156 7.45 -8.52 -14.02
C GLY A 156 6.59 -7.27 -13.98
N TRP A 157 5.85 -7.05 -15.07
CA TRP A 157 4.79 -6.05 -15.14
C TRP A 157 3.45 -6.75 -15.27
N THR A 158 2.47 -6.30 -14.50
CA THR A 158 1.06 -6.68 -14.64
C THR A 158 0.23 -5.42 -14.74
N ALA A 159 -0.81 -5.44 -15.56
CA ALA A 159 -1.76 -4.34 -15.66
C ALA A 159 -3.15 -4.88 -15.92
N GLY A 160 -4.17 -4.24 -15.37
CA GLY A 160 -5.54 -4.70 -15.51
C GLY A 160 -6.57 -3.73 -14.92
N PRO A 161 -7.86 -4.03 -15.12
CA PRO A 161 -8.92 -3.28 -14.49
C PRO A 161 -8.85 -3.43 -12.96
N SER A 162 -9.08 -2.33 -12.25
CA SER A 162 -9.30 -2.32 -10.81
C SER A 162 -10.76 -1.95 -10.54
N VAL A 163 -11.44 -2.71 -9.70
CA VAL A 163 -12.83 -2.45 -9.24
C VAL A 163 -12.82 -2.05 -7.78
#